data_AF-A0A1J5D2Y1-F1
#
_entry.id   AF-A0A1J5D2Y1-F1
#
_cell.length_a   1.000
_cell.length_b   1.000
_cell.length_c   1.000
_cell.angle_alpha   90.00
_cell.angle_beta   90.00
_cell.angle_gamma   90.00
#
_symmetry.space_group_name_H-M   'P 1'
#
loop_
_entity.id
_entity.type
_entity.pdbx_description
1 polymer ?
#
loop_
_entity_poly.entity_id
_entity_poly.type
_entity_poly.pdbx_seq_one_letter_code
_entity_poly.pdbx_strand_id
1 'polypeptide(L)'
;MSPDPKDHEKTLVTGASSAPSSPLADRRAAFADKLADAKRKAIEAKERLASPAATEVSGLDEVKRTLEQKRAELQMARESGPNAIVTAPRESAFAQSFPRASASAEPSKVLLGLFNLPLQQELPEPFVEALEELRQRTTQLTRDGVEQASWLPVYDEAIEVLVFLGEELKEDLRRLQQELLEAEDASELKRRLVQDPRREADEAKRSVRESLQKTMREWVDRNKRQMDHVGKNCQEVFEKKFRLDERPTLTGIEMAMPDGLWDDYCQYFKECCQTWIKNTTQGVEVAFAQNVNTGAAPLRTIGRPEIFCPPDTTPPSNRVGIEGAKPAPEVLAIPGRGKLFGQYIRSNIMSVGMFGMLVGSMLAMFGWKVGSGTIRAALIAALLPISIIFGALGVKRQRQELSEKAVADQKKKISGTTDKAVKARLDEQRQALDRWINARLTVWSNTTDQYWKDQIEPHFSELEAAAKKATIDHTIWRNSLNDKMNALRTLGARVNGTTLPELRARQRDIRDASLTGV
;
A
#
# COMPACT_ATOMS: atom_id res chain seq x y z
N MET A 1 -29.90 67.17 -39.05
CA MET A 1 -28.52 66.64 -39.09
C MET A 1 -27.83 67.38 -40.24
N SER A 2 -27.37 68.63 -40.17
CA SER A 2 -26.70 69.45 -39.14
C SER A 2 -25.42 68.81 -38.59
N PRO A 3 -24.26 69.48 -38.70
CA PRO A 3 -23.69 70.13 -39.90
C PRO A 3 -22.22 69.73 -40.14
N ASP A 4 -21.72 70.00 -41.34
CA ASP A 4 -20.29 70.19 -41.65
C ASP A 4 -20.09 71.72 -41.73
N PRO A 5 -19.07 72.36 -41.09
CA PRO A 5 -17.97 72.89 -41.93
C PRO A 5 -16.64 73.32 -41.21
N LYS A 6 -15.58 73.50 -42.04
CA LYS A 6 -14.56 74.61 -42.03
C LYS A 6 -13.50 74.63 -40.93
N ASP A 7 -12.29 75.18 -41.10
CA ASP A 7 -11.37 75.57 -42.19
C ASP A 7 -10.16 76.24 -41.46
N HIS A 8 -9.05 76.43 -42.18
CA HIS A 8 -7.82 77.19 -41.85
C HIS A 8 -6.63 76.37 -41.30
N GLU A 9 -5.75 75.90 -42.19
CA GLU A 9 -4.61 76.63 -42.80
C GLU A 9 -3.46 76.95 -41.83
N LYS A 10 -2.33 76.26 -42.01
CA LYS A 10 -1.14 76.90 -42.59
C LYS A 10 -0.10 75.88 -43.05
N THR A 11 0.19 75.98 -44.33
CA THR A 11 1.37 75.48 -45.04
C THR A 11 2.65 76.00 -44.39
N LEU A 12 3.64 75.13 -44.17
CA LEU A 12 5.04 75.51 -44.30
C LEU A 12 5.87 74.29 -44.72
N VAL A 13 6.31 74.36 -45.97
CA VAL A 13 7.42 73.61 -46.53
C VAL A 13 8.70 74.09 -45.85
N THR A 14 9.49 73.18 -45.30
CA THR A 14 10.96 73.27 -45.34
C THR A 14 11.56 71.87 -45.25
N GLY A 15 12.35 71.51 -46.25
CA GLY A 15 13.15 70.29 -46.20
C GLY A 15 14.26 70.41 -45.16
N ALA A 16 14.66 69.27 -44.59
CA ALA A 16 16.01 69.06 -44.09
C ALA A 16 16.30 67.57 -43.95
N SER A 17 17.22 67.10 -44.79
CA SER A 17 18.26 66.14 -44.43
C SER A 17 17.84 64.75 -43.94
N SER A 18 17.83 63.80 -44.87
CA SER A 18 18.18 62.41 -44.59
C SER A 18 19.54 62.34 -43.89
N ALA A 19 19.56 62.27 -42.57
CA ALA A 19 20.75 61.89 -41.82
C ALA A 19 21.01 60.39 -42.04
N PRO A 20 22.25 59.96 -42.29
CA PRO A 20 22.57 58.54 -42.40
C PRO A 20 22.27 57.86 -41.05
N SER A 21 21.60 56.70 -41.10
CA SER A 21 21.45 55.84 -39.93
C SER A 21 22.84 55.57 -39.36
N SER A 22 23.00 55.76 -38.04
CA SER A 22 24.24 55.45 -37.36
C SER A 22 24.52 53.94 -37.53
N PRO A 23 25.73 53.53 -37.96
CA PRO A 23 26.10 52.11 -38.07
C PRO A 23 25.94 51.33 -36.76
N LEU A 24 25.79 52.03 -35.62
CA LEU A 24 25.50 51.44 -34.30
C LEU A 24 24.02 51.06 -34.10
N ALA A 25 23.07 51.76 -34.74
CA ALA A 25 21.65 51.40 -34.67
C ALA A 25 21.38 50.11 -35.44
N ASP A 26 22.03 49.97 -36.61
CA ASP A 26 21.95 48.77 -37.44
C ASP A 26 22.66 47.57 -36.77
N ARG A 27 23.74 47.81 -36.02
CA ARG A 27 24.41 46.80 -35.18
C ARG A 27 23.56 46.36 -33.97
N ARG A 28 22.86 47.27 -33.31
CA ARG A 28 21.93 46.94 -32.19
C ARG A 28 20.76 46.07 -32.66
N ALA A 29 20.22 46.34 -33.85
CA ALA A 29 19.18 45.51 -34.45
C ALA A 29 19.70 44.11 -34.83
N ALA A 30 20.88 44.03 -35.46
CA ALA A 30 21.51 42.75 -35.81
C ALA A 30 21.88 41.89 -34.58
N PHE A 31 22.21 42.53 -33.45
CA PHE A 31 22.50 41.87 -32.18
C PHE A 31 21.24 41.28 -31.54
N ALA A 32 20.13 42.03 -31.52
CA ALA A 32 18.85 41.57 -31.01
C ALA A 32 18.32 40.35 -31.79
N ASP A 33 18.49 40.33 -33.11
CA ASP A 33 18.06 39.22 -33.97
C ASP A 33 18.91 37.95 -33.75
N LYS A 34 20.23 38.08 -33.59
CA LYS A 34 21.11 36.93 -33.27
C LYS A 34 20.80 36.33 -31.91
N LEU A 35 20.49 37.17 -30.92
CA LEU A 35 20.10 36.71 -29.58
C LEU A 35 18.74 35.99 -29.60
N ALA A 36 17.78 36.48 -30.40
CA ALA A 36 16.48 35.83 -30.56
C ALA A 36 16.61 34.45 -31.26
N ASP A 37 17.49 34.33 -32.26
CA ASP A 37 17.75 33.06 -32.96
C ASP A 37 18.47 32.04 -32.06
N ALA A 38 19.43 32.49 -31.24
CA ALA A 38 20.09 31.65 -30.25
C ALA A 38 19.11 31.13 -29.18
N LYS A 39 18.19 31.97 -28.70
CA LYS A 39 17.13 31.57 -27.76
C LYS A 39 16.18 30.54 -28.37
N ARG A 40 15.81 30.67 -29.66
CA ARG A 40 14.99 29.65 -30.36
C ARG A 40 15.70 28.32 -30.47
N LYS A 41 16.98 28.31 -30.85
CA LYS A 41 17.77 27.07 -30.95
C LYS A 41 17.95 26.38 -29.59
N ALA A 42 18.09 27.14 -28.51
CA ALA A 42 18.17 26.59 -27.16
C ALA A 42 16.84 25.96 -26.70
N ILE A 43 15.69 26.55 -27.10
CA ILE A 43 14.37 25.99 -26.81
C ILE A 43 14.13 24.72 -27.64
N GLU A 44 14.45 24.71 -28.94
CA GLU A 44 14.38 23.49 -29.77
C GLU A 44 15.28 22.36 -29.25
N ALA A 45 16.49 22.67 -28.77
CA ALA A 45 17.38 21.69 -28.17
C ALA A 45 16.81 21.11 -26.87
N LYS A 46 16.13 21.94 -26.05
CA LYS A 46 15.47 21.52 -24.82
C LYS A 46 14.24 20.65 -25.09
N GLU A 47 13.47 20.95 -26.15
CA GLU A 47 12.34 20.12 -26.58
C GLU A 47 12.78 18.77 -27.18
N ARG A 48 13.91 18.75 -27.90
CA ARG A 48 14.51 17.49 -28.39
C ARG A 48 15.01 16.59 -27.25
N LEU A 49 15.51 17.17 -26.16
CA LEU A 49 15.93 16.43 -24.96
C LEU A 49 14.76 15.98 -24.07
N ALA A 50 13.58 16.57 -24.23
CA ALA A 50 12.36 16.23 -23.48
C ALA A 50 11.49 15.15 -24.17
N SER A 51 11.87 14.67 -25.36
CA SER A 51 11.12 13.64 -26.08
C SER A 51 11.49 12.21 -25.59
N PRO A 52 10.53 11.38 -25.17
CA PRO A 52 10.76 10.08 -24.52
C PRO A 52 11.07 8.93 -25.51
N ALA A 53 11.71 9.22 -26.64
CA ALA A 53 11.94 8.26 -27.72
C ALA A 53 13.42 8.16 -28.11
N ALA A 54 14.27 7.76 -27.16
CA ALA A 54 15.62 7.24 -27.45
C ALA A 54 16.16 6.45 -26.25
N THR A 55 15.48 5.36 -25.89
CA THR A 55 16.03 4.34 -25.00
C THR A 55 16.62 3.22 -25.85
N GLU A 56 17.85 3.39 -26.35
CA GLU A 56 18.63 2.27 -26.89
C GLU A 56 20.07 2.31 -26.36
N VAL A 57 20.26 1.62 -25.23
CA VAL A 57 21.29 0.62 -24.85
C VAL A 57 22.77 0.76 -25.29
N SER A 58 23.20 1.69 -26.14
CA SER A 58 24.60 1.80 -26.59
C SER A 58 25.49 2.74 -25.76
N GLY A 59 24.92 3.62 -24.92
CA GLY A 59 25.70 4.66 -24.21
C GLY A 59 26.27 4.24 -22.86
N LEU A 60 25.84 3.09 -22.31
CA LEU A 60 26.18 2.69 -20.94
C LEU A 60 27.63 2.19 -20.81
N ASP A 61 28.15 1.53 -21.84
CA ASP A 61 29.55 1.08 -21.88
C ASP A 61 30.53 2.24 -22.11
N GLU A 62 30.11 3.26 -22.86
CA GLU A 62 30.90 4.47 -23.09
C GLU A 62 30.94 5.34 -21.83
N VAL A 63 29.80 5.52 -21.14
CA VAL A 63 29.75 6.18 -19.83
C VAL A 63 30.58 5.44 -18.79
N LYS A 64 30.59 4.09 -18.83
CA LYS A 64 31.40 3.26 -17.94
C LYS A 64 32.90 3.44 -18.20
N ARG A 65 33.33 3.48 -19.46
CA ARG A 65 34.72 3.80 -19.83
C ARG A 65 35.13 5.20 -19.40
N THR A 66 34.28 6.20 -19.60
CA THR A 66 34.58 7.59 -19.20
C THR A 66 34.68 7.74 -17.68
N LEU A 67 33.87 7.00 -16.93
CA LEU A 67 33.94 6.94 -15.46
C LEU A 67 35.21 6.23 -14.96
N GLU A 68 35.62 5.14 -15.61
CA GLU A 68 36.87 4.44 -15.27
C GLU A 68 38.10 5.30 -15.59
N GLN A 69 38.07 6.05 -16.69
CA GLN A 69 39.12 7.02 -17.05
C GLN A 69 39.21 8.17 -16.05
N LYS A 70 38.07 8.76 -15.64
CA LYS A 70 38.02 9.80 -14.59
C LYS A 70 38.48 9.28 -13.23
N ARG A 71 38.21 8.01 -12.92
CA ARG A 71 38.66 7.37 -11.67
C ARG A 71 40.17 7.14 -11.67
N ALA A 72 40.75 6.75 -12.81
CA ALA A 72 42.21 6.64 -12.98
C ALA A 72 42.91 8.01 -12.89
N GLU A 73 42.33 9.07 -13.48
CA GLU A 73 42.84 10.45 -13.37
C GLU A 73 42.84 10.94 -11.91
N LEU A 74 41.75 10.70 -11.17
CA LEU A 74 41.64 11.06 -9.75
C LEU A 74 42.59 10.25 -8.86
N GLN A 75 42.91 9.01 -9.23
CA GLN A 75 43.81 8.16 -8.49
C GLN A 75 45.28 8.57 -8.72
N MET A 76 45.64 8.95 -9.94
CA MET A 76 46.94 9.58 -10.24
C MET A 76 47.11 10.93 -9.54
N ALA A 77 46.04 11.74 -9.43
CA ALA A 77 46.06 12.99 -8.67
C ALA A 77 46.19 12.78 -7.15
N ARG A 78 45.87 11.58 -6.65
CA ARG A 78 45.98 11.21 -5.23
C ARG A 78 47.34 10.64 -4.87
N GLU A 79 47.99 9.97 -5.82
CA GLU A 79 49.33 9.40 -5.69
C GLU A 79 50.45 10.45 -5.87
N SER A 80 50.14 11.63 -6.42
CA SER A 80 51.06 12.77 -6.51
C SER A 80 51.25 13.57 -5.20
N GLY A 81 50.71 13.09 -4.07
CA GLY A 81 51.05 13.56 -2.71
C GLY A 81 50.43 14.90 -2.28
N PRO A 82 50.02 15.04 -1.00
CA PRO A 82 49.60 16.31 -0.43
C PRO A 82 50.82 16.99 0.24
N ASN A 83 51.24 18.12 -0.28
CA ASN A 83 52.09 19.04 0.47
C ASN A 83 51.73 20.48 0.10
N ALA A 84 50.74 21.00 0.81
CA ALA A 84 50.67 22.40 1.24
C ALA A 84 49.34 22.58 1.98
N ILE A 85 49.38 22.30 3.28
CA ILE A 85 48.56 23.04 4.22
C ILE A 85 49.04 24.49 4.09
N VAL A 86 48.31 25.31 3.34
CA VAL A 86 48.36 26.75 3.47
C VAL A 86 47.00 27.16 3.96
N THR A 87 46.90 27.25 5.29
CA THR A 87 46.07 28.24 5.95
C THR A 87 46.29 29.58 5.26
N ALA A 88 45.40 29.96 4.34
CA ALA A 88 45.36 31.33 3.85
C ALA A 88 44.83 32.22 4.98
N PRO A 89 45.57 33.26 5.37
CA PRO A 89 45.22 34.10 6.51
C PRO A 89 43.97 34.93 6.19
N ARG A 90 43.16 35.15 7.23
CA ARG A 90 42.27 36.31 7.30
C ARG A 90 43.16 37.57 7.27
N GLU A 91 43.31 38.15 6.09
CA GLU A 91 43.77 39.52 5.88
C GLU A 91 42.68 40.16 4.98
N SER A 92 41.89 41.16 5.34
CA SER A 92 42.16 42.45 6.02
C SER A 92 43.29 43.28 5.41
N ALA A 93 43.84 42.90 4.26
CA ALA A 93 44.91 43.64 3.58
C ALA A 93 44.79 43.57 2.05
N PHE A 94 43.63 43.91 1.49
CA PHE A 94 43.54 44.29 0.07
C PHE A 94 42.68 45.55 -0.13
N ALA A 95 42.92 46.53 0.74
CA ALA A 95 42.87 47.92 0.34
C ALA A 95 44.28 48.30 -0.12
N GLN A 96 44.79 47.65 -1.18
CA GLN A 96 45.84 48.30 -1.95
C GLN A 96 45.14 49.43 -2.68
N SER A 97 45.21 50.59 -2.05
CA SER A 97 45.09 51.88 -2.69
C SER A 97 45.78 51.80 -4.05
N PHE A 98 45.01 51.92 -5.13
CA PHE A 98 45.60 52.49 -6.33
C PHE A 98 46.27 53.80 -5.88
N PRO A 99 47.56 54.03 -6.21
CA PRO A 99 48.14 55.33 -5.95
C PRO A 99 47.18 56.33 -6.57
N ARG A 100 46.78 57.35 -5.81
CA ARG A 100 45.98 58.46 -6.31
C ARG A 100 46.80 59.09 -7.43
N ALA A 101 46.60 58.58 -8.65
CA ALA A 101 47.57 58.78 -9.71
C ALA A 101 47.48 60.26 -10.07
N SER A 102 48.62 60.94 -9.96
CA SER A 102 48.82 62.29 -10.47
C SER A 102 48.24 62.41 -11.88
N ALA A 103 47.84 63.62 -12.27
CA ALA A 103 47.29 63.96 -13.59
C ALA A 103 48.17 63.57 -14.80
N SER A 104 49.31 62.92 -14.57
CA SER A 104 50.29 62.43 -15.56
C SER A 104 50.25 60.92 -15.81
N ALA A 105 49.34 60.14 -15.19
CA ALA A 105 49.22 58.71 -15.49
C ALA A 105 48.59 58.51 -16.88
N GLU A 106 49.32 57.85 -17.79
CA GLU A 106 48.88 57.59 -19.16
C GLU A 106 47.43 57.03 -19.19
N PRO A 107 46.53 57.64 -19.99
CA PRO A 107 45.14 57.19 -20.15
C PRO A 107 45.01 55.71 -20.53
N SER A 108 46.06 55.12 -21.10
CA SER A 108 46.14 53.71 -21.47
C SER A 108 46.15 52.76 -20.27
N LYS A 109 46.74 53.11 -19.12
CA LYS A 109 46.96 52.14 -18.01
C LYS A 109 45.67 51.68 -17.32
N VAL A 110 44.67 52.56 -17.21
CA VAL A 110 43.37 52.21 -16.60
C VAL A 110 42.54 51.34 -17.56
N LEU A 111 42.54 51.66 -18.85
CA LEU A 111 41.92 50.82 -19.89
C LEU A 111 42.65 49.47 -20.07
N LEU A 112 43.97 49.44 -19.89
CA LEU A 112 44.74 48.18 -19.88
C LEU A 112 44.44 47.31 -18.65
N GLY A 113 44.10 47.92 -17.51
CA GLY A 113 43.63 47.20 -16.32
C GLY A 113 42.28 46.48 -16.51
N LEU A 114 41.43 47.03 -17.37
CA LEU A 114 40.16 46.45 -17.83
C LEU A 114 40.37 45.14 -18.60
N PHE A 115 41.42 45.06 -19.44
CA PHE A 115 41.74 43.86 -20.23
C PHE A 115 42.46 42.77 -19.43
N ASN A 116 42.86 43.05 -18.19
CA ASN A 116 43.49 42.09 -17.28
C ASN A 116 42.51 41.58 -16.19
N LEU A 117 41.20 41.66 -16.43
CA LEU A 117 40.22 41.03 -15.55
C LEU A 117 40.46 39.50 -15.54
N PRO A 118 40.71 38.87 -14.38
CA PRO A 118 41.15 37.47 -14.26
C PRO A 118 40.10 36.42 -14.66
N LEU A 119 39.00 36.82 -15.29
CA LEU A 119 37.83 35.98 -15.59
C LEU A 119 37.32 36.16 -17.03
N GLN A 120 38.18 36.56 -17.98
CA GLN A 120 37.79 36.62 -19.41
C GLN A 120 37.23 35.30 -19.96
N GLN A 121 37.55 34.16 -19.33
CA GLN A 121 37.05 32.84 -19.72
C GLN A 121 35.59 32.56 -19.30
N GLU A 122 35.02 33.34 -18.38
CA GLU A 122 33.65 33.20 -17.90
C GLU A 122 32.71 34.29 -18.44
N LEU A 123 33.22 35.21 -19.26
CA LEU A 123 32.42 36.27 -19.88
C LEU A 123 31.64 35.73 -21.08
N PRO A 124 30.42 36.25 -21.35
CA PRO A 124 29.71 35.96 -22.58
C PRO A 124 30.57 36.28 -23.80
N GLU A 125 30.56 35.42 -24.82
CA GLU A 125 31.29 35.59 -26.09
C GLU A 125 31.16 36.99 -26.73
N PRO A 126 29.97 37.62 -26.83
CA PRO A 126 29.86 38.98 -27.38
C PRO A 126 30.57 40.04 -26.53
N PHE A 127 30.76 39.75 -25.24
CA PHE A 127 31.45 40.62 -24.31
C PHE A 127 32.97 40.51 -24.47
N VAL A 128 33.47 39.31 -24.74
CA VAL A 128 34.88 39.06 -25.09
C VAL A 128 35.22 39.76 -26.41
N GLU A 129 34.34 39.68 -27.41
CA GLU A 129 34.51 40.38 -28.69
C GLU A 129 34.54 41.90 -28.52
N ALA A 130 33.61 42.47 -27.74
CA ALA A 130 33.57 43.91 -27.46
C ALA A 130 34.81 44.40 -26.70
N LEU A 131 35.29 43.62 -25.72
CA LEU A 131 36.53 43.93 -25.00
C LEU A 131 37.76 43.83 -25.90
N GLU A 132 37.82 42.89 -26.83
CA GLU A 132 38.94 42.74 -27.75
C GLU A 132 38.93 43.85 -28.83
N GLU A 133 37.76 44.28 -29.31
CA GLU A 133 37.64 45.47 -30.19
C GLU A 133 38.08 46.75 -29.46
N LEU A 134 37.66 46.92 -28.20
CA LEU A 134 38.10 48.03 -27.34
C LEU A 134 39.62 47.97 -27.08
N ARG A 135 40.19 46.77 -26.91
CA ARG A 135 41.63 46.54 -26.74
C ARG A 135 42.42 46.92 -27.98
N GLN A 136 41.95 46.53 -29.16
CA GLN A 136 42.58 46.87 -30.43
C GLN A 136 42.59 48.39 -30.63
N ARG A 137 41.47 49.08 -30.38
CA ARG A 137 41.38 50.55 -30.45
C ARG A 137 42.29 51.24 -29.44
N THR A 138 42.32 50.76 -28.20
CA THR A 138 43.20 51.27 -27.14
C THR A 138 44.68 51.13 -27.53
N THR A 139 45.04 49.98 -28.09
CA THR A 139 46.42 49.69 -28.54
C THR A 139 46.82 50.58 -29.73
N GLN A 140 45.89 50.80 -30.66
CA GLN A 140 46.10 51.66 -31.82
C GLN A 140 46.33 53.12 -31.41
N LEU A 141 45.48 53.67 -30.55
CA LEU A 141 45.63 55.05 -30.04
C LEU A 141 46.90 55.23 -29.19
N THR A 142 47.34 54.18 -28.48
CA THR A 142 48.61 54.21 -27.75
C THR A 142 49.80 54.26 -28.71
N ARG A 143 49.75 53.52 -29.82
CA ARG A 143 50.81 53.53 -30.85
C ARG A 143 50.87 54.84 -31.62
N ASP A 144 49.71 55.44 -31.86
CA ASP A 144 49.58 56.66 -32.67
C ASP A 144 49.90 57.94 -31.88
N GLY A 145 50.18 57.84 -30.57
CA GLY A 145 50.64 58.97 -29.75
C GLY A 145 49.62 60.10 -29.61
N VAL A 146 48.34 59.74 -29.60
CA VAL A 146 47.22 60.69 -29.78
C VAL A 146 46.94 61.50 -28.52
N GLU A 147 46.57 62.78 -28.70
CA GLU A 147 46.21 63.72 -27.64
C GLU A 147 45.12 63.19 -26.70
N GLN A 148 45.13 63.65 -25.43
CA GLN A 148 44.22 63.18 -24.38
C GLN A 148 42.73 63.30 -24.76
N ALA A 149 42.34 64.30 -25.54
CA ALA A 149 40.96 64.50 -25.98
C ALA A 149 40.43 63.35 -26.84
N SER A 150 41.30 62.68 -27.62
CA SER A 150 40.93 61.56 -28.48
C SER A 150 40.65 60.25 -27.72
N TRP A 151 40.91 60.22 -26.41
CA TRP A 151 40.60 59.07 -25.55
C TRP A 151 39.16 59.05 -25.05
N LEU A 152 38.45 60.20 -25.05
CA LEU A 152 37.08 60.31 -24.53
C LEU A 152 36.11 59.28 -25.15
N PRO A 153 36.05 59.08 -26.48
CA PRO A 153 35.16 58.10 -27.08
C PRO A 153 35.45 56.65 -26.65
N VAL A 154 36.71 56.32 -26.34
CA VAL A 154 37.10 54.98 -25.88
C VAL A 154 36.68 54.76 -24.44
N TYR A 155 36.74 55.79 -23.60
CA TYR A 155 36.20 55.74 -22.23
C TYR A 155 34.68 55.64 -22.22
N ASP A 156 33.98 56.36 -23.12
CA ASP A 156 32.52 56.23 -23.30
C ASP A 156 32.13 54.81 -23.68
N GLU A 157 32.80 54.23 -24.67
CA GLU A 157 32.56 52.85 -25.12
C GLU A 157 32.90 51.84 -24.02
N ALA A 158 34.00 52.03 -23.28
CA ALA A 158 34.38 51.17 -22.16
C ALA A 158 33.35 51.19 -21.02
N ILE A 159 32.79 52.37 -20.72
CA ILE A 159 31.75 52.54 -19.70
C ILE A 159 30.44 51.90 -20.18
N GLU A 160 30.03 52.10 -21.44
CA GLU A 160 28.81 51.48 -22.01
C GLU A 160 28.90 49.96 -21.95
N VAL A 161 30.05 49.40 -22.37
CA VAL A 161 30.35 47.97 -22.28
C VAL A 161 30.22 47.48 -20.83
N LEU A 162 30.92 48.09 -19.86
CA LEU A 162 30.82 47.68 -18.45
C LEU A 162 29.43 47.85 -17.81
N VAL A 163 28.67 48.88 -18.20
CA VAL A 163 27.28 49.04 -17.74
C VAL A 163 26.43 47.88 -18.25
N PHE A 164 26.58 47.52 -19.52
CA PHE A 164 25.88 46.38 -20.10
C PHE A 164 26.25 45.07 -19.38
N LEU A 165 27.54 44.85 -19.09
CA LEU A 165 27.98 43.69 -18.28
C LEU A 165 27.30 43.66 -16.92
N GLY A 166 27.24 44.81 -16.25
CA GLY A 166 26.67 44.93 -14.91
C GLY A 166 25.20 44.52 -14.88
N GLU A 167 24.44 44.79 -15.94
CA GLU A 167 23.04 44.38 -16.06
C GLU A 167 22.91 42.89 -16.44
N GLU A 168 23.73 42.36 -17.36
CA GLU A 168 23.72 40.93 -17.67
C GLU A 168 24.10 40.06 -16.46
N LEU A 169 25.13 40.45 -15.71
CA LEU A 169 25.55 39.74 -14.49
C LEU A 169 24.45 39.73 -13.42
N LYS A 170 23.65 40.80 -13.31
CA LYS A 170 22.51 40.84 -12.39
C LYS A 170 21.41 39.87 -12.82
N GLU A 171 21.09 39.81 -14.12
CA GLU A 171 20.05 38.90 -14.62
C GLU A 171 20.50 37.43 -14.48
N ASP A 172 21.75 37.13 -14.79
CA ASP A 172 22.32 35.78 -14.59
C ASP A 172 22.35 35.39 -13.11
N LEU A 173 22.69 36.32 -12.21
CA LEU A 173 22.59 36.09 -10.76
C LEU A 173 21.14 35.83 -10.33
N ARG A 174 20.17 36.59 -10.84
CA ARG A 174 18.75 36.42 -10.52
C ARG A 174 18.27 35.04 -10.98
N ARG A 175 18.67 34.64 -12.19
CA ARG A 175 18.35 33.33 -12.76
C ARG A 175 18.96 32.18 -11.95
N LEU A 176 20.25 32.25 -11.64
CA LEU A 176 20.93 31.23 -10.84
C LEU A 176 20.37 31.16 -9.40
N GLN A 177 19.99 32.29 -8.80
CA GLN A 177 19.30 32.32 -7.52
C GLN A 177 17.95 31.61 -7.60
N GLN A 178 17.20 31.81 -8.67
CA GLN A 178 15.93 31.12 -8.89
C GLN A 178 16.14 29.62 -9.10
N GLU A 179 17.11 29.21 -9.94
CA GLU A 179 17.47 27.81 -10.15
C GLU A 179 17.93 27.12 -8.84
N LEU A 180 18.64 27.84 -7.96
CA LEU A 180 19.06 27.34 -6.64
C LEU A 180 17.89 27.24 -5.64
N LEU A 181 16.89 28.11 -5.74
CA LEU A 181 15.68 28.06 -4.90
C LEU A 181 14.74 26.94 -5.34
N GLU A 182 14.68 26.63 -6.64
CA GLU A 182 13.89 25.54 -7.21
C GLU A 182 14.58 24.17 -7.03
N ALA A 183 15.86 24.15 -6.69
CA ALA A 183 16.61 22.93 -6.37
C ALA A 183 16.04 22.26 -5.10
N GLU A 184 15.43 21.09 -5.28
CA GLU A 184 14.93 20.24 -4.18
C GLU A 184 16.07 19.90 -3.20
N ASP A 185 15.78 19.87 -1.90
CA ASP A 185 16.81 19.47 -0.94
C ASP A 185 17.18 17.99 -1.13
N ALA A 186 18.47 17.68 -1.01
CA ALA A 186 19.00 16.32 -1.14
C ALA A 186 18.27 15.29 -0.24
N SER A 187 17.83 15.73 0.95
CA SER A 187 17.05 14.93 1.88
C SER A 187 15.62 14.68 1.42
N GLU A 188 14.98 15.67 0.78
CA GLU A 188 13.62 15.54 0.24
C GLU A 188 13.62 14.63 -0.98
N LEU A 189 14.60 14.77 -1.87
CA LEU A 189 14.80 13.87 -3.00
C LEU A 189 14.94 12.41 -2.55
N LYS A 190 15.77 12.15 -1.52
CA LYS A 190 15.93 10.81 -0.95
C LYS A 190 14.64 10.29 -0.33
N ARG A 191 13.90 11.14 0.37
CA ARG A 191 12.61 10.77 0.98
C ARG A 191 11.60 10.34 -0.09
N ARG A 192 11.43 11.15 -1.13
CA ARG A 192 10.49 10.91 -2.23
C ARG A 192 10.84 9.68 -3.06
N LEU A 193 12.13 9.43 -3.33
CA LEU A 193 12.56 8.32 -4.18
C LEU A 193 12.58 6.97 -3.48
N VAL A 194 12.75 6.94 -2.15
CA VAL A 194 12.97 5.69 -1.41
C VAL A 194 12.04 5.54 -0.22
N GLN A 195 12.01 6.52 0.68
CA GLN A 195 11.34 6.35 1.97
C GLN A 195 9.82 6.29 1.82
N ASP A 196 9.23 7.15 1.00
CA ASP A 196 7.78 7.17 0.79
C ASP A 196 7.30 5.89 0.08
N PRO A 197 7.90 5.44 -1.05
CA PRO A 197 7.56 4.16 -1.67
C PRO A 197 7.76 2.95 -0.74
N ARG A 198 8.82 2.96 0.07
CA ARG A 198 9.08 1.88 1.05
C ARG A 198 8.01 1.84 2.13
N ARG A 199 7.58 3.00 2.61
CA ARG A 199 6.49 3.11 3.59
C ARG A 199 5.17 2.61 3.02
N GLU A 200 4.81 2.99 1.78
CA GLU A 200 3.61 2.50 1.11
C GLU A 200 3.64 0.97 0.93
N ALA A 201 4.80 0.42 0.55
CA ALA A 201 4.99 -1.01 0.44
C ALA A 201 4.86 -1.73 1.80
N ASP A 202 5.43 -1.17 2.87
CA ASP A 202 5.29 -1.70 4.23
C ASP A 202 3.83 -1.65 4.71
N GLU A 203 3.10 -0.58 4.40
CA GLU A 203 1.66 -0.45 4.69
C GLU A 203 0.85 -1.51 3.92
N ALA A 204 1.14 -1.74 2.63
CA ALA A 204 0.50 -2.79 1.84
C ALA A 204 0.77 -4.20 2.43
N LYS A 205 2.02 -4.47 2.84
CA LYS A 205 2.38 -5.74 3.50
C LYS A 205 1.61 -5.96 4.80
N ARG A 206 1.47 -4.92 5.64
CA ARG A 206 0.68 -4.99 6.88
C ARG A 206 -0.80 -5.25 6.57
N SER A 207 -1.36 -4.53 5.59
CA SER A 207 -2.74 -4.69 5.15
C SER A 207 -3.05 -6.12 4.68
N VAL A 208 -2.14 -6.77 3.94
CA VAL A 208 -2.26 -8.18 3.55
C VAL A 208 -2.34 -9.09 4.78
N ARG A 209 -1.42 -8.92 5.74
CA ARG A 209 -1.40 -9.74 6.98
C ARG A 209 -2.66 -9.57 7.81
N GLU A 210 -3.12 -8.33 7.98
CA GLU A 210 -4.35 -8.02 8.71
C GLU A 210 -5.58 -8.63 8.03
N SER A 211 -5.65 -8.53 6.69
CA SER A 211 -6.73 -9.12 5.90
C SER A 211 -6.76 -10.64 6.02
N LEU A 212 -5.60 -11.30 5.94
CA LEU A 212 -5.47 -12.74 6.15
C LEU A 212 -5.93 -13.17 7.56
N GLN A 213 -5.52 -12.44 8.62
CA GLN A 213 -5.97 -12.70 9.99
C GLN A 213 -7.47 -12.47 10.18
N LYS A 214 -8.03 -11.44 9.54
CA LYS A 214 -9.48 -11.18 9.56
C LYS A 214 -10.24 -12.33 8.91
N THR A 215 -9.84 -12.75 7.71
CA THR A 215 -10.47 -13.85 6.99
C THR A 215 -10.33 -15.18 7.71
N MET A 216 -9.20 -15.45 8.37
CA MET A 216 -9.06 -16.63 9.23
C MET A 216 -10.12 -16.64 10.35
N ARG A 217 -10.33 -15.51 11.05
CA ARG A 217 -11.36 -15.41 12.09
C ARG A 217 -12.77 -15.61 11.54
N GLU A 218 -13.08 -14.98 10.42
CA GLU A 218 -14.39 -15.12 9.74
C GLU A 218 -14.66 -16.58 9.34
N TRP A 219 -13.65 -17.30 8.88
CA TRP A 219 -13.80 -18.72 8.51
C TRP A 219 -13.91 -19.65 9.71
N VAL A 220 -13.21 -19.38 10.82
CA VAL A 220 -13.40 -20.13 12.09
C VAL A 220 -14.82 -19.94 12.61
N ASP A 221 -15.35 -18.72 12.59
CA ASP A 221 -16.74 -18.47 12.98
C ASP A 221 -17.74 -19.14 12.02
N ARG A 222 -17.46 -19.12 10.72
CA ARG A 222 -18.27 -19.82 9.71
C ARG A 222 -18.24 -21.33 9.92
N ASN A 223 -17.09 -21.92 10.26
CA ASN A 223 -16.95 -23.34 10.55
C ASN A 223 -17.84 -23.76 11.73
N LYS A 224 -17.90 -22.95 12.78
CA LYS A 224 -18.79 -23.21 13.92
C LYS A 224 -20.26 -23.26 13.48
N ARG A 225 -20.71 -22.31 12.66
CA ARG A 225 -22.10 -22.31 12.13
C ARG A 225 -22.37 -23.48 11.20
N GLN A 226 -21.39 -23.86 10.37
CA GLN A 226 -21.49 -25.02 9.48
C GLN A 226 -21.54 -26.33 10.27
N MET A 227 -20.76 -26.47 11.33
CA MET A 227 -20.84 -27.60 12.26
C MET A 227 -22.26 -27.75 12.83
N ASP A 228 -22.86 -26.66 13.31
CA ASP A 228 -24.22 -26.67 13.84
C ASP A 228 -25.26 -27.04 12.76
N HIS A 229 -25.08 -26.56 11.53
CA HIS A 229 -25.95 -26.89 10.40
C HIS A 229 -25.84 -28.37 9.99
N VAL A 230 -24.62 -28.91 9.87
CA VAL A 230 -24.39 -30.33 9.60
C VAL A 230 -24.97 -31.19 10.71
N GLY A 231 -24.77 -30.80 11.98
CA GLY A 231 -25.33 -31.51 13.13
C GLY A 231 -26.85 -31.59 13.09
N LYS A 232 -27.52 -30.46 12.82
CA LYS A 232 -28.99 -30.42 12.65
C LYS A 232 -29.45 -31.31 11.50
N ASN A 233 -28.80 -31.24 10.33
CA ASN A 233 -29.17 -32.08 9.18
C ASN A 233 -28.97 -33.58 9.48
N CYS A 234 -27.90 -33.94 10.18
CA CYS A 234 -27.66 -35.32 10.61
C CYS A 234 -28.71 -35.80 11.62
N GLN A 235 -29.14 -34.94 12.53
CA GLN A 235 -30.21 -35.25 13.48
C GLN A 235 -31.56 -35.43 12.76
N GLU A 236 -31.92 -34.53 11.85
CA GLU A 236 -33.17 -34.64 11.09
C GLU A 236 -33.24 -35.91 10.24
N VAL A 237 -32.13 -36.28 9.59
CA VAL A 237 -32.07 -37.52 8.79
C VAL A 237 -32.14 -38.74 9.70
N PHE A 238 -31.50 -38.71 10.87
CA PHE A 238 -31.66 -39.75 11.87
C PHE A 238 -33.12 -39.89 12.26
N GLU A 239 -33.78 -38.82 12.72
CA GLU A 239 -35.18 -38.86 13.16
C GLU A 239 -36.16 -39.32 12.06
N LYS A 240 -35.93 -38.94 10.79
CA LYS A 240 -36.77 -39.37 9.65
C LYS A 240 -36.58 -40.85 9.29
N LYS A 241 -35.35 -41.37 9.36
CA LYS A 241 -35.03 -42.76 8.96
C LYS A 241 -35.07 -43.74 10.13
N PHE A 242 -35.02 -43.25 11.36
CA PHE A 242 -34.87 -44.07 12.56
C PHE A 242 -36.14 -44.88 12.85
N ARG A 243 -35.96 -46.20 12.87
CA ARG A 243 -36.99 -47.19 13.18
C ARG A 243 -36.39 -48.22 14.13
N LEU A 244 -37.24 -48.77 14.99
CA LEU A 244 -36.90 -49.88 15.87
C LEU A 244 -37.77 -51.06 15.48
N ASP A 245 -37.13 -52.21 15.30
CA ASP A 245 -37.82 -53.48 15.13
C ASP A 245 -38.12 -54.05 16.52
N GLU A 246 -39.38 -54.40 16.73
CA GLU A 246 -39.84 -55.08 17.93
C GLU A 246 -39.78 -56.59 17.71
N ARG A 247 -38.94 -57.29 18.48
CA ARG A 247 -38.83 -58.75 18.47
C ARG A 247 -39.33 -59.31 19.81
N PRO A 248 -40.46 -60.04 19.83
CA PRO A 248 -40.95 -60.64 21.07
C PRO A 248 -40.00 -61.74 21.55
N THR A 249 -39.64 -61.73 22.83
CA THR A 249 -38.79 -62.74 23.48
C THR A 249 -39.51 -63.40 24.66
N LEU A 250 -38.96 -64.49 25.19
CA LEU A 250 -39.52 -65.19 26.36
C LEU A 250 -39.57 -64.30 27.61
N THR A 251 -38.65 -63.34 27.72
CA THR A 251 -38.49 -62.45 28.87
C THR A 251 -39.09 -61.06 28.68
N GLY A 252 -39.51 -60.70 27.45
CA GLY A 252 -40.02 -59.36 27.16
C GLY A 252 -40.17 -59.05 25.67
N ILE A 253 -39.84 -57.82 25.29
CA ILE A 253 -39.72 -57.38 23.89
C ILE A 253 -38.30 -56.85 23.72
N GLU A 254 -37.53 -57.47 22.83
CA GLU A 254 -36.26 -56.95 22.38
C GLU A 254 -36.51 -55.88 21.33
N MET A 255 -35.87 -54.72 21.50
CA MET A 255 -35.90 -53.66 20.51
C MET A 255 -34.50 -53.44 19.97
N ALA A 256 -34.37 -53.58 18.66
CA ALA A 256 -33.13 -53.39 17.93
C ALA A 256 -33.37 -52.46 16.72
N MET A 257 -32.31 -51.79 16.27
CA MET A 257 -32.38 -51.16 14.94
C MET A 257 -32.35 -52.22 13.85
N PRO A 258 -33.05 -52.00 12.72
CA PRO A 258 -32.91 -52.82 11.53
C PRO A 258 -31.44 -52.97 11.11
N ASP A 259 -31.10 -54.15 10.59
CA ASP A 259 -29.78 -54.42 10.05
C ASP A 259 -29.46 -53.45 8.90
N GLY A 260 -28.22 -52.95 8.85
CA GLY A 260 -27.75 -52.00 7.84
C GLY A 260 -28.15 -50.53 8.05
N LEU A 261 -29.23 -50.23 8.79
CA LEU A 261 -29.70 -48.84 9.00
C LEU A 261 -28.63 -47.95 9.66
N TRP A 262 -27.88 -48.52 10.62
CA TRP A 262 -26.80 -47.81 11.30
C TRP A 262 -25.61 -47.55 10.37
N ASP A 263 -25.27 -48.52 9.52
CA ASP A 263 -24.15 -48.42 8.59
C ASP A 263 -24.45 -47.38 7.50
N ASP A 264 -25.69 -47.37 6.99
CA ASP A 264 -26.20 -46.34 6.08
C ASP A 264 -26.14 -44.94 6.71
N TYR A 265 -26.49 -44.82 7.99
CA TYR A 265 -26.41 -43.56 8.72
C TYR A 265 -24.96 -43.10 8.95
N CYS A 266 -24.05 -44.03 9.31
CA CYS A 266 -22.62 -43.75 9.44
C CYS A 266 -22.04 -43.25 8.12
N GLN A 267 -22.41 -43.89 7.01
CA GLN A 267 -21.98 -43.50 5.67
C GLN A 267 -22.50 -42.10 5.29
N TYR A 268 -23.78 -41.82 5.55
CA TYR A 268 -24.36 -40.49 5.35
C TYR A 268 -23.62 -39.42 6.17
N PHE A 269 -23.37 -39.68 7.46
CA PHE A 269 -22.62 -38.76 8.33
C PHE A 269 -21.22 -38.49 7.80
N LYS A 270 -20.54 -39.53 7.32
CA LYS A 270 -19.20 -39.44 6.71
C LYS A 270 -19.23 -38.55 5.46
N GLU A 271 -20.19 -38.75 4.57
CA GLU A 271 -20.35 -37.93 3.35
C GLU A 271 -20.62 -36.45 3.67
N CYS A 272 -21.46 -36.17 4.67
CA CYS A 272 -21.68 -34.80 5.14
C CYS A 272 -20.39 -34.14 5.64
N CYS A 273 -19.61 -34.85 6.45
CA CYS A 273 -18.33 -34.33 6.95
C CYS A 273 -17.31 -34.12 5.82
N GLN A 274 -17.21 -35.06 4.88
CA GLN A 274 -16.31 -34.94 3.72
C GLN A 274 -16.66 -33.72 2.87
N THR A 275 -17.95 -33.52 2.60
CA THR A 275 -18.45 -32.37 1.84
C THR A 275 -18.15 -31.06 2.57
N TRP A 276 -18.39 -31.02 3.88
CA TRP A 276 -18.07 -29.86 4.71
C TRP A 276 -16.58 -29.53 4.69
N ILE A 277 -15.70 -30.51 4.96
CA ILE A 277 -14.24 -30.33 4.94
C ILE A 277 -13.78 -29.82 3.57
N LYS A 278 -14.24 -30.44 2.48
CA LYS A 278 -13.89 -30.02 1.11
C LYS A 278 -14.31 -28.57 0.84
N ASN A 279 -15.55 -28.22 1.13
CA ASN A 279 -16.07 -26.87 0.85
C ASN A 279 -15.37 -25.79 1.70
N THR A 280 -15.11 -26.08 2.98
CA THR A 280 -14.36 -25.17 3.85
C THR A 280 -12.93 -24.98 3.36
N THR A 281 -12.20 -26.06 3.10
CA THR A 281 -10.78 -25.98 2.67
C THR A 281 -10.64 -25.23 1.35
N GLN A 282 -11.46 -25.55 0.35
CA GLN A 282 -11.48 -24.83 -0.93
C GLN A 282 -11.86 -23.35 -0.77
N GLY A 283 -12.89 -23.06 0.04
CA GLY A 283 -13.32 -21.68 0.27
C GLY A 283 -12.27 -20.82 0.98
N VAL A 284 -11.54 -21.40 1.94
CA VAL A 284 -10.44 -20.73 2.64
C VAL A 284 -9.29 -20.41 1.68
N GLU A 285 -8.87 -21.35 0.84
CA GLU A 285 -7.81 -21.10 -0.15
C GLU A 285 -8.17 -19.96 -1.10
N VAL A 286 -9.39 -19.97 -1.63
CA VAL A 286 -9.87 -18.91 -2.53
C VAL A 286 -9.87 -17.56 -1.83
N ALA A 287 -10.36 -17.49 -0.59
CA ALA A 287 -10.42 -16.25 0.17
C ALA A 287 -9.01 -15.72 0.51
N PHE A 288 -8.09 -16.57 0.93
CA PHE A 288 -6.71 -16.18 1.19
C PHE A 288 -6.01 -15.69 -0.08
N ALA A 289 -6.14 -16.43 -1.19
CA ALA A 289 -5.59 -16.03 -2.48
C ALA A 289 -6.13 -14.66 -2.92
N GLN A 290 -7.44 -14.43 -2.81
CA GLN A 290 -8.05 -13.16 -3.17
C GLN A 290 -7.52 -12.00 -2.32
N ASN A 291 -7.41 -12.18 -1.00
CA ASN A 291 -6.90 -11.13 -0.11
C ASN A 291 -5.44 -10.77 -0.39
N VAL A 292 -4.59 -11.78 -0.63
CA VAL A 292 -3.18 -11.54 -0.97
C VAL A 292 -3.09 -10.86 -2.32
N ASN A 293 -3.81 -11.35 -3.33
CA ASN A 293 -3.80 -10.74 -4.67
C ASN A 293 -4.29 -9.28 -4.67
N THR A 294 -5.28 -8.96 -3.84
CA THR A 294 -5.85 -7.60 -3.75
C THR A 294 -4.96 -6.69 -2.92
N GLY A 295 -4.56 -7.12 -1.72
CA GLY A 295 -3.75 -6.31 -0.81
C GLY A 295 -2.30 -6.13 -1.28
N ALA A 296 -1.78 -7.08 -2.05
CA ALA A 296 -0.45 -7.00 -2.66
C ALA A 296 -0.47 -6.33 -4.05
N ALA A 297 -1.61 -5.83 -4.54
CA ALA A 297 -1.66 -5.12 -5.82
C ALA A 297 -0.67 -3.94 -5.89
N PRO A 298 -0.49 -3.10 -4.84
CA PRO A 298 0.54 -2.07 -4.83
C PRO A 298 1.97 -2.62 -4.80
N LEU A 299 2.18 -3.86 -4.34
CA LEU A 299 3.51 -4.48 -4.32
C LEU A 299 3.92 -5.01 -5.69
N ARG A 300 2.94 -5.28 -6.57
CA ARG A 300 3.19 -5.77 -7.95
C ARG A 300 3.68 -4.68 -8.90
N THR A 301 3.47 -3.41 -8.57
CA THR A 301 4.03 -2.30 -9.35
C THR A 301 5.50 -2.07 -9.01
N ILE A 302 5.95 -2.56 -7.85
CA ILE A 302 7.32 -2.42 -7.33
C ILE A 302 8.15 -3.67 -7.63
N GLY A 303 7.58 -4.86 -7.42
CA GLY A 303 8.22 -6.15 -7.69
C GLY A 303 7.78 -6.78 -9.01
N ARG A 304 8.28 -7.99 -9.29
CA ARG A 304 7.83 -8.77 -10.47
C ARG A 304 6.39 -9.24 -10.29
N PRO A 305 5.57 -9.27 -11.37
CA PRO A 305 4.18 -9.71 -11.29
C PRO A 305 4.06 -11.23 -11.23
N GLU A 306 4.65 -11.86 -10.21
CA GLU A 306 4.40 -13.27 -9.94
C GLU A 306 3.10 -13.46 -9.16
N ILE A 307 2.40 -14.54 -9.47
CA ILE A 307 1.18 -14.93 -8.77
C ILE A 307 1.62 -15.53 -7.44
N PHE A 308 1.13 -14.98 -6.32
CA PHE A 308 1.35 -15.53 -4.98
C PHE A 308 0.70 -16.92 -4.92
N CYS A 309 1.51 -17.97 -5.01
CA CYS A 309 1.05 -19.35 -4.94
C CYS A 309 1.82 -20.05 -3.81
N PRO A 310 1.18 -20.27 -2.65
CA PRO A 310 1.79 -21.05 -1.58
C PRO A 310 1.79 -22.54 -1.95
N PRO A 311 2.70 -23.34 -1.35
CA PRO A 311 2.73 -24.78 -1.59
C PRO A 311 1.42 -25.44 -1.17
N ASP A 312 1.02 -26.49 -1.89
CA ASP A 312 -0.15 -27.29 -1.58
C ASP A 312 -0.04 -27.90 -0.17
N THR A 313 -1.11 -27.82 0.60
CA THR A 313 -1.17 -28.40 1.96
C THR A 313 -2.26 -29.45 1.99
N THR A 314 -1.94 -30.64 2.53
CA THR A 314 -2.91 -31.72 2.60
C THR A 314 -4.09 -31.30 3.51
N PRO A 315 -5.35 -31.45 3.07
CA PRO A 315 -6.50 -31.21 3.92
C PRO A 315 -6.52 -32.19 5.11
N PRO A 316 -7.21 -31.85 6.21
CA PRO A 316 -7.28 -32.73 7.37
C PRO A 316 -7.88 -34.10 6.99
N SER A 317 -7.33 -35.15 7.60
CA SER A 317 -7.68 -36.53 7.30
C SER A 317 -9.16 -36.84 7.59
N ASN A 318 -9.83 -37.50 6.65
CA ASN A 318 -11.20 -38.00 6.76
C ASN A 318 -11.33 -39.28 7.62
N ARG A 319 -10.70 -39.34 8.80
CA ARG A 319 -10.97 -40.41 9.78
C ARG A 319 -12.28 -40.07 10.51
N VAL A 320 -13.37 -40.07 9.76
CA VAL A 320 -14.71 -39.70 10.23
C VAL A 320 -15.54 -40.96 10.34
N GLY A 321 -16.08 -41.19 11.53
CA GLY A 321 -16.87 -42.36 11.82
C GLY A 321 -17.51 -42.33 13.21
N ILE A 322 -18.78 -42.73 13.27
CA ILE A 322 -19.53 -42.96 14.52
C ILE A 322 -19.82 -44.46 14.71
N GLU A 323 -19.13 -45.35 13.98
CA GLU A 323 -19.42 -46.79 13.93
C GLU A 323 -19.35 -47.42 15.33
N GLY A 324 -18.41 -46.96 16.17
CA GLY A 324 -18.26 -47.41 17.56
C GLY A 324 -19.35 -46.94 18.52
N ALA A 325 -20.25 -46.05 18.09
CA ALA A 325 -21.39 -45.57 18.87
C ALA A 325 -22.69 -46.34 18.54
N LYS A 326 -22.60 -47.50 17.88
CA LYS A 326 -23.77 -48.34 17.55
C LYS A 326 -24.60 -48.61 18.82
N PRO A 327 -25.89 -48.21 18.83
CA PRO A 327 -26.79 -48.51 19.93
C PRO A 327 -26.91 -50.02 20.15
N ALA A 328 -26.71 -50.46 21.39
CA ALA A 328 -26.88 -51.86 21.77
C ALA A 328 -28.38 -52.24 21.76
N PRO A 329 -28.74 -53.47 21.37
CA PRO A 329 -30.08 -53.98 21.56
C PRO A 329 -30.42 -54.01 23.05
N GLU A 330 -31.64 -53.61 23.41
CA GLU A 330 -32.13 -53.58 24.79
C GLU A 330 -33.38 -54.46 24.88
N VAL A 331 -33.37 -55.39 25.84
CA VAL A 331 -34.53 -56.23 26.14
C VAL A 331 -35.34 -55.54 27.22
N LEU A 332 -36.53 -55.07 26.85
CA LEU A 332 -37.44 -54.45 27.79
C LEU A 332 -38.27 -55.52 28.50
N ALA A 333 -38.19 -55.52 29.82
CA ALA A 333 -39.00 -56.36 30.68
C ALA A 333 -40.45 -55.85 30.74
N ILE A 334 -41.23 -56.14 29.70
CA ILE A 334 -42.68 -55.92 29.74
C ILE A 334 -43.31 -57.09 30.50
N PRO A 335 -44.01 -56.85 31.61
CA PRO A 335 -44.59 -57.92 32.41
C PRO A 335 -45.50 -58.81 31.56
N GLY A 336 -45.26 -60.12 31.64
CA GLY A 336 -46.00 -61.11 30.85
C GLY A 336 -47.51 -61.05 31.12
N ARG A 337 -48.32 -61.44 30.11
CA ARG A 337 -49.79 -61.41 30.18
C ARG A 337 -50.34 -62.04 31.46
N GLY A 338 -49.74 -63.14 31.93
CA GLY A 338 -50.15 -63.83 33.16
C GLY A 338 -49.91 -63.03 34.45
N LYS A 339 -48.80 -62.27 34.55
CA LYS A 339 -48.53 -61.43 35.73
C LYS A 339 -49.48 -60.23 35.79
N LEU A 340 -49.70 -59.56 34.66
CA LEU A 340 -50.64 -58.43 34.57
C LEU A 340 -52.09 -58.88 34.83
N PHE A 341 -52.49 -60.03 34.26
CA PHE A 341 -53.82 -60.61 34.46
C PHE A 341 -54.06 -61.02 35.90
N GLY A 342 -53.07 -61.67 36.55
CA GLY A 342 -53.14 -62.02 37.96
C GLY A 342 -53.23 -60.81 38.89
N GLN A 343 -52.49 -59.73 38.59
CA GLN A 343 -52.60 -58.46 39.32
C GLN A 343 -53.98 -57.80 39.15
N TYR A 344 -54.50 -57.75 37.92
CA TYR A 344 -55.79 -57.17 37.62
C TYR A 344 -56.95 -57.94 38.27
N ILE A 345 -56.96 -59.27 38.15
CA ILE A 345 -57.96 -60.13 38.80
C ILE A 345 -57.87 -60.00 40.32
N ARG A 346 -56.67 -60.01 40.89
CA ARG A 346 -56.50 -59.85 42.35
C ARG A 346 -57.03 -58.50 42.83
N SER A 347 -56.79 -57.42 42.07
CA SER A 347 -57.32 -56.08 42.36
C SER A 347 -58.84 -56.02 42.25
N ASN A 348 -59.44 -56.59 41.20
CA ASN A 348 -60.88 -56.60 41.01
C ASN A 348 -61.62 -57.51 42.00
N ILE A 349 -61.05 -58.66 42.36
CA ILE A 349 -61.63 -59.53 43.40
C ILE A 349 -61.59 -58.81 44.76
N MET A 350 -60.53 -58.07 45.06
CA MET A 350 -60.48 -57.25 46.29
C MET A 350 -61.52 -56.12 46.28
N SER A 351 -61.69 -55.39 45.18
CA SER A 351 -62.67 -54.30 45.09
C SER A 351 -64.12 -54.79 45.15
N VAL A 352 -64.45 -55.86 44.42
CA VAL A 352 -65.77 -56.51 44.49
C VAL A 352 -66.02 -57.10 45.87
N GLY A 353 -64.98 -57.65 46.51
CA GLY A 353 -65.03 -58.15 47.88
C GLY A 353 -65.36 -57.06 48.89
N MET A 354 -64.78 -55.86 48.75
CA MET A 354 -65.08 -54.69 49.58
C MET A 354 -66.49 -54.14 49.31
N PHE A 355 -66.90 -54.06 48.04
CA PHE A 355 -68.23 -53.59 47.67
C PHE A 355 -69.34 -54.54 48.14
N GLY A 356 -69.15 -55.85 47.99
CA GLY A 356 -70.06 -56.86 48.51
C GLY A 356 -70.15 -56.85 50.04
N MET A 357 -69.07 -56.45 50.73
CA MET A 357 -69.08 -56.26 52.18
C MET A 357 -69.92 -55.04 52.59
N LEU A 358 -69.83 -53.92 51.86
CA LEU A 358 -70.65 -52.72 52.06
C LEU A 358 -72.15 -52.98 51.80
N VAL A 359 -72.47 -53.68 50.71
CA VAL A 359 -73.86 -54.04 50.39
C VAL A 359 -74.42 -55.03 51.40
N GLY A 360 -73.61 -56.03 51.79
CA GLY A 360 -73.97 -56.99 52.82
C GLY A 360 -74.18 -56.37 54.20
N SER A 361 -73.39 -55.36 54.57
CA SER A 361 -73.57 -54.62 55.83
C SER A 361 -74.78 -53.68 55.79
N MET A 362 -75.06 -53.02 54.65
CA MET A 362 -76.32 -52.27 54.46
C MET A 362 -77.55 -53.16 54.58
N LEU A 363 -77.59 -54.30 53.89
CA LEU A 363 -78.72 -55.24 53.93
C LEU A 363 -78.93 -55.85 55.33
N ALA A 364 -77.85 -56.07 56.08
CA ALA A 364 -77.93 -56.49 57.48
C ALA A 364 -78.55 -55.43 58.40
N MET A 365 -78.31 -54.13 58.14
CA MET A 365 -78.97 -53.03 58.88
C MET A 365 -80.48 -52.95 58.59
N PHE A 366 -80.94 -53.37 57.40
CA PHE A 366 -82.36 -53.39 57.02
C PHE A 366 -83.11 -54.67 57.42
N GLY A 367 -82.53 -55.52 58.27
CA GLY A 367 -83.22 -56.66 58.89
C GLY A 367 -83.38 -57.91 58.00
N TRP A 368 -82.75 -57.96 56.83
CA TRP A 368 -82.79 -59.13 55.96
C TRP A 368 -81.79 -60.20 56.42
N LYS A 369 -82.29 -61.36 56.91
CA LYS A 369 -81.48 -62.53 57.31
C LYS A 369 -80.99 -63.35 56.11
N VAL A 370 -80.36 -62.70 55.14
CA VAL A 370 -79.60 -63.39 54.10
C VAL A 370 -78.13 -63.29 54.52
N GLY A 371 -77.47 -64.42 54.75
CA GLY A 371 -76.10 -64.45 55.24
C GLY A 371 -75.17 -63.59 54.38
N SER A 372 -74.46 -62.64 54.97
CA SER A 372 -73.55 -61.74 54.26
C SER A 372 -72.52 -62.50 53.40
N GLY A 373 -72.17 -63.72 53.81
CA GLY A 373 -71.29 -64.63 53.05
C GLY A 373 -71.88 -65.17 51.75
N THR A 374 -73.19 -65.45 51.66
CA THR A 374 -73.81 -66.00 50.45
C THR A 374 -74.05 -64.93 49.40
N ILE A 375 -74.49 -63.73 49.81
CA ILE A 375 -74.58 -62.56 48.92
C ILE A 375 -73.20 -62.21 48.34
N ARG A 376 -72.16 -62.23 49.19
CA ARG A 376 -70.78 -62.00 48.76
C ARG A 376 -70.29 -63.06 47.78
N ALA A 377 -70.54 -64.35 48.04
CA ALA A 377 -70.15 -65.43 47.15
C ALA A 377 -70.89 -65.37 45.80
N ALA A 378 -72.19 -65.05 45.81
CA ALA A 378 -73.00 -64.92 44.60
C ALA A 378 -72.58 -63.70 43.75
N LEU A 379 -72.30 -62.54 44.38
CA LEU A 379 -71.77 -61.35 43.71
C LEU A 379 -70.39 -61.61 43.10
N ILE A 380 -69.50 -62.29 43.83
CA ILE A 380 -68.19 -62.68 43.31
C ILE A 380 -68.36 -63.63 42.11
N ALA A 381 -69.19 -64.67 42.22
CA ALA A 381 -69.41 -65.63 41.13
C ALA A 381 -70.03 -64.99 39.87
N ALA A 382 -70.97 -64.05 40.03
CA ALA A 382 -71.59 -63.35 38.90
C ALA A 382 -70.64 -62.35 38.22
N LEU A 383 -69.74 -61.71 38.98
CA LEU A 383 -68.80 -60.70 38.46
C LEU A 383 -67.48 -61.29 37.98
N LEU A 384 -67.17 -62.55 38.28
CA LEU A 384 -65.91 -63.20 37.92
C LEU A 384 -65.73 -63.39 36.40
N PRO A 385 -66.73 -63.85 35.61
CA PRO A 385 -66.61 -63.92 34.15
C PRO A 385 -66.42 -62.53 33.50
N ILE A 386 -67.14 -61.52 34.00
CA ILE A 386 -67.03 -60.13 33.55
C ILE A 386 -65.62 -59.59 33.86
N SER A 387 -65.11 -59.84 35.06
CA SER A 387 -63.76 -59.44 35.48
C SER A 387 -62.65 -60.12 34.68
N ILE A 388 -62.85 -61.37 34.24
CA ILE A 388 -61.92 -62.09 33.37
C ILE A 388 -61.88 -61.44 31.97
N ILE A 389 -63.04 -61.12 31.39
CA ILE A 389 -63.10 -60.51 30.05
C ILE A 389 -62.51 -59.08 30.07
N PHE A 390 -62.93 -58.24 31.02
CA PHE A 390 -62.37 -56.90 31.18
C PHE A 390 -60.90 -56.92 31.60
N GLY A 391 -60.47 -57.93 32.36
CA GLY A 391 -59.06 -58.14 32.68
C GLY A 391 -58.22 -58.54 31.48
N ALA A 392 -58.71 -59.43 30.61
CA ALA A 392 -58.01 -59.77 29.39
C ALA A 392 -57.86 -58.56 28.44
N LEU A 393 -58.92 -57.76 28.28
CA LEU A 393 -58.90 -56.53 27.48
C LEU A 393 -58.02 -55.43 28.12
N GLY A 394 -58.11 -55.25 29.44
CA GLY A 394 -57.31 -54.30 30.20
C GLY A 394 -55.82 -54.64 30.16
N VAL A 395 -55.45 -55.91 30.27
CA VAL A 395 -54.07 -56.39 30.13
C VAL A 395 -53.56 -56.17 28.71
N LYS A 396 -54.39 -56.40 27.69
CA LYS A 396 -54.01 -56.13 26.29
C LYS A 396 -53.71 -54.64 26.09
N ARG A 397 -54.59 -53.75 26.59
CA ARG A 397 -54.44 -52.30 26.50
C ARG A 397 -53.24 -51.79 27.31
N GLN A 398 -53.09 -52.22 28.57
CA GLN A 398 -51.98 -51.82 29.43
C GLN A 398 -50.64 -52.31 28.88
N ARG A 399 -50.58 -53.50 28.28
CA ARG A 399 -49.37 -53.99 27.62
C ARG A 399 -49.01 -53.15 26.40
N GLN A 400 -50.01 -52.71 25.63
CA GLN A 400 -49.81 -51.83 24.48
C GLN A 400 -49.33 -50.44 24.92
N GLU A 401 -49.93 -49.85 25.96
CA GLU A 401 -49.48 -48.57 26.53
C GLU A 401 -48.05 -48.66 27.09
N LEU A 402 -47.70 -49.76 27.78
CA LEU A 402 -46.34 -49.99 28.28
C LEU A 402 -45.33 -50.23 27.16
N SER A 403 -45.71 -50.95 26.09
CA SER A 403 -44.83 -51.13 24.94
C SER A 403 -44.61 -49.81 24.21
N GLU A 404 -45.67 -49.04 23.94
CA GLU A 404 -45.56 -47.73 23.28
C GLU A 404 -44.69 -46.76 24.07
N LYS A 405 -44.87 -46.70 25.40
CA LYS A 405 -44.04 -45.87 26.28
C LYS A 405 -42.58 -46.30 26.27
N ALA A 406 -42.32 -47.60 26.34
CA ALA A 406 -40.95 -48.10 26.37
C ALA A 406 -40.25 -47.97 25.01
N VAL A 407 -40.99 -48.08 23.89
CA VAL A 407 -40.52 -47.72 22.54
C VAL A 407 -40.13 -46.25 22.49
N ALA A 408 -40.99 -45.35 22.97
CA ALA A 408 -40.69 -43.92 23.00
C ALA A 408 -39.45 -43.61 23.85
N ASP A 409 -39.32 -44.24 25.03
CA ASP A 409 -38.19 -44.04 25.93
C ASP A 409 -36.87 -44.56 25.32
N GLN A 410 -36.88 -45.73 24.68
CA GLN A 410 -35.70 -46.25 23.99
C GLN A 410 -35.34 -45.42 22.77
N LYS A 411 -36.33 -44.96 21.98
CA LYS A 411 -36.09 -44.04 20.86
C LYS A 411 -35.42 -42.75 21.34
N LYS A 412 -35.89 -42.19 22.46
CA LYS A 412 -35.30 -40.99 23.07
C LYS A 412 -33.88 -41.23 23.58
N LYS A 413 -33.63 -42.38 24.22
CA LYS A 413 -32.30 -42.78 24.70
C LYS A 413 -31.31 -42.92 23.54
N ILE A 414 -31.69 -43.64 22.48
CA ILE A 414 -30.87 -43.85 21.30
C ILE A 414 -30.60 -42.53 20.56
N SER A 415 -31.64 -41.72 20.33
CA SER A 415 -31.47 -40.39 19.73
C SER A 415 -30.50 -39.52 20.55
N GLY A 416 -30.63 -39.52 21.88
CA GLY A 416 -29.72 -38.78 22.76
C GLY A 416 -28.28 -39.30 22.74
N THR A 417 -28.04 -40.60 22.62
CA THR A 417 -26.67 -41.16 22.48
C THR A 417 -26.07 -40.84 21.12
N THR A 418 -26.86 -40.94 20.05
CA THR A 418 -26.44 -40.62 18.69
C THR A 418 -26.10 -39.14 18.56
N ASP A 419 -26.97 -38.25 19.06
CA ASP A 419 -26.72 -36.79 19.05
C ASP A 419 -25.43 -36.43 19.78
N LYS A 420 -25.16 -37.03 20.95
CA LYS A 420 -23.90 -36.84 21.68
C LYS A 420 -22.69 -37.31 20.87
N ALA A 421 -22.77 -38.49 20.25
CA ALA A 421 -21.67 -39.04 19.44
C ALA A 421 -21.41 -38.18 18.19
N VAL A 422 -22.47 -37.77 17.50
CA VAL A 422 -22.42 -36.88 16.32
C VAL A 422 -21.79 -35.54 16.70
N LYS A 423 -22.25 -34.90 17.78
CA LYS A 423 -21.68 -33.62 18.25
C LYS A 423 -20.20 -33.75 18.64
N ALA A 424 -19.83 -34.82 19.34
CA ALA A 424 -18.43 -35.05 19.70
C ALA A 424 -17.54 -35.19 18.46
N ARG A 425 -17.96 -35.99 17.47
CA ARG A 425 -17.21 -36.15 16.22
C ARG A 425 -17.17 -34.88 15.38
N LEU A 426 -18.27 -34.14 15.29
CA LEU A 426 -18.32 -32.87 14.58
C LEU A 426 -17.39 -31.82 15.23
N ASP A 427 -17.30 -31.79 16.56
CA ASP A 427 -16.38 -30.89 17.25
C ASP A 427 -14.91 -31.28 17.03
N GLU A 428 -14.58 -32.58 17.04
CA GLU A 428 -13.24 -33.06 16.66
C GLU A 428 -12.85 -32.59 15.24
N GLN A 429 -13.78 -32.70 14.27
CA GLN A 429 -13.55 -32.23 12.90
C GLN A 429 -13.44 -30.71 12.82
N ARG A 430 -14.27 -29.97 13.57
CA ARG A 430 -14.17 -28.51 13.69
C ARG A 430 -12.78 -28.11 14.18
N GLN A 431 -12.30 -28.71 15.27
CA GLN A 431 -10.99 -28.42 15.83
C GLN A 431 -9.85 -28.80 14.87
N ALA A 432 -10.00 -29.86 14.07
CA ALA A 432 -9.04 -30.21 13.03
C ALA A 432 -9.02 -29.18 11.90
N LEU A 433 -10.19 -28.71 11.44
CA LEU A 433 -10.31 -27.66 10.45
C LEU A 433 -9.76 -26.33 10.95
N ASP A 434 -10.07 -25.93 12.18
CA ASP A 434 -9.57 -24.68 12.77
C ASP A 434 -8.03 -24.71 12.88
N ARG A 435 -7.45 -25.85 13.27
CA ARG A 435 -5.97 -26.03 13.25
C ARG A 435 -5.40 -25.96 11.84
N TRP A 436 -6.07 -26.58 10.86
CA TRP A 436 -5.64 -26.53 9.47
C TRP A 436 -5.70 -25.10 8.91
N ILE A 437 -6.76 -24.33 9.17
CA ILE A 437 -6.89 -22.93 8.75
C ILE A 437 -5.77 -22.08 9.36
N ASN A 438 -5.47 -22.27 10.65
CA ASN A 438 -4.37 -21.57 11.32
C ASN A 438 -3.01 -21.90 10.69
N ALA A 439 -2.72 -23.19 10.47
CA ALA A 439 -1.50 -23.60 9.79
C ALA A 439 -1.43 -23.00 8.38
N ARG A 440 -2.58 -22.94 7.69
CA ARG A 440 -2.65 -22.41 6.34
C ARG A 440 -2.42 -20.90 6.28
N LEU A 441 -2.96 -20.15 7.25
CA LEU A 441 -2.64 -18.74 7.45
C LEU A 441 -1.12 -18.52 7.58
N THR A 442 -0.44 -19.35 8.38
CA THR A 442 1.02 -19.27 8.52
C THR A 442 1.73 -19.50 7.20
N VAL A 443 1.32 -20.49 6.39
CA VAL A 443 1.93 -20.75 5.07
C VAL A 443 1.74 -19.56 4.13
N TRP A 444 0.53 -18.99 4.04
CA TRP A 444 0.26 -17.80 3.23
C TRP A 444 1.06 -16.58 3.69
N SER A 445 1.14 -16.34 5.01
CA SER A 445 1.95 -15.25 5.57
C SER A 445 3.44 -15.43 5.25
N ASN A 446 3.98 -16.64 5.43
CA ASN A 446 5.38 -16.93 5.15
C ASN A 446 5.70 -16.76 3.66
N THR A 447 4.78 -17.18 2.77
CA THR A 447 4.94 -17.00 1.32
C THR A 447 4.99 -15.52 0.95
N THR A 448 4.13 -14.70 1.58
CA THR A 448 4.13 -13.24 1.40
C THR A 448 5.44 -12.61 1.91
N ASP A 449 5.95 -13.09 3.05
CA ASP A 449 7.21 -12.61 3.62
C ASP A 449 8.44 -13.04 2.82
N GLN A 450 8.40 -14.23 2.23
CA GLN A 450 9.46 -14.72 1.36
C GLN A 450 9.49 -13.91 0.07
N TYR A 451 8.34 -13.69 -0.58
CA TYR A 451 8.25 -12.81 -1.73
C TYR A 451 8.78 -11.40 -1.43
N TRP A 452 8.46 -10.85 -0.25
CA TRP A 452 9.03 -9.57 0.18
C TRP A 452 10.56 -9.58 0.21
N LYS A 453 11.15 -10.59 0.84
CA LYS A 453 12.61 -10.72 0.96
C LYS A 453 13.30 -10.93 -0.38
N ASP A 454 12.67 -11.72 -1.26
CA ASP A 454 13.31 -12.18 -2.50
C ASP A 454 13.11 -11.19 -3.65
N GLN A 455 12.01 -10.43 -3.67
CA GLN A 455 11.64 -9.57 -4.80
C GLN A 455 11.58 -8.07 -4.44
N ILE A 456 11.06 -7.72 -3.27
CA ILE A 456 10.79 -6.31 -2.91
C ILE A 456 12.00 -5.66 -2.23
N GLU A 457 12.61 -6.34 -1.26
CA GLU A 457 13.76 -5.82 -0.52
C GLU A 457 14.98 -5.53 -1.43
N PRO A 458 15.33 -6.39 -2.43
CA PRO A 458 16.42 -6.10 -3.35
C PRO A 458 16.13 -4.87 -4.23
N HIS A 459 14.88 -4.68 -4.66
CA HIS A 459 14.48 -3.52 -5.44
C HIS A 459 14.69 -2.22 -4.65
N PHE A 460 14.32 -2.19 -3.36
CA PHE A 460 14.61 -1.03 -2.52
C PHE A 460 16.11 -0.80 -2.28
N SER A 461 16.91 -1.88 -2.25
CA SER A 461 18.37 -1.75 -2.17
C SER A 461 18.96 -1.11 -3.43
N GLU A 462 18.43 -1.46 -4.61
CA GLU A 462 18.81 -0.83 -5.88
C GLU A 462 18.36 0.64 -5.95
N LEU A 463 17.13 0.94 -5.52
CA LEU A 463 16.61 2.31 -5.41
C LEU A 463 17.43 3.15 -4.43
N GLU A 464 17.86 2.59 -3.29
CA GLU A 464 18.73 3.27 -2.34
C GLU A 464 20.10 3.62 -2.94
N ALA A 465 20.68 2.71 -3.73
CA ALA A 465 21.93 2.96 -4.43
C ALA A 465 21.75 4.05 -5.51
N ALA A 466 20.67 3.99 -6.29
CA ALA A 466 20.35 4.98 -7.30
C ALA A 466 20.07 6.36 -6.69
N ALA A 467 19.28 6.42 -5.62
CA ALA A 467 18.98 7.64 -4.89
C ALA A 467 20.25 8.23 -4.27
N LYS A 468 21.14 7.42 -3.70
CA LYS A 468 22.43 7.89 -3.17
C LYS A 468 23.28 8.53 -4.28
N LYS A 469 23.32 7.94 -5.47
CA LYS A 469 24.01 8.53 -6.63
C LYS A 469 23.35 9.85 -7.04
N ALA A 470 22.03 9.87 -7.21
CA ALA A 470 21.28 11.07 -7.56
C ALA A 470 21.49 12.21 -6.55
N THR A 471 21.53 11.90 -5.25
CA THR A 471 21.82 12.87 -4.19
C THR A 471 23.24 13.44 -4.29
N ILE A 472 24.24 12.61 -4.60
CA ILE A 472 25.63 13.07 -4.84
C ILE A 472 25.67 13.98 -6.06
N ASP A 473 25.09 13.54 -7.18
CA ASP A 473 25.07 14.31 -8.44
C ASP A 473 24.37 15.66 -8.24
N HIS A 474 23.25 15.68 -7.52
CA HIS A 474 22.52 16.89 -7.15
C HIS A 474 23.35 17.82 -6.25
N THR A 475 24.10 17.27 -5.29
CA THR A 475 24.97 18.06 -4.41
C THR A 475 26.12 18.70 -5.18
N ILE A 476 26.74 17.96 -6.11
CA ILE A 476 27.80 18.48 -6.99
C ILE A 476 27.24 19.60 -7.87
N TRP A 477 26.07 19.38 -8.48
CA TRP A 477 25.41 20.40 -9.30
C TRP A 477 25.07 21.66 -8.48
N ARG A 478 24.51 21.52 -7.28
CA ARG A 478 24.19 22.64 -6.38
C ARG A 478 25.45 23.41 -5.96
N ASN A 479 26.55 22.72 -5.68
CA ASN A 479 27.83 23.36 -5.37
C ASN A 479 28.37 24.14 -6.58
N SER A 480 28.30 23.56 -7.78
CA SER A 480 28.70 24.26 -9.01
C SER A 480 27.87 25.53 -9.26
N LEU A 481 26.56 25.50 -8.98
CA LEU A 481 25.72 26.70 -9.06
C LEU A 481 26.14 27.77 -8.04
N ASN A 482 26.42 27.38 -6.80
CA ASN A 482 26.92 28.30 -5.77
C ASN A 482 28.27 28.92 -6.14
N ASP A 483 29.19 28.13 -6.69
CA ASP A 483 30.50 28.59 -7.14
C ASP A 483 30.35 29.62 -8.27
N LYS A 484 29.51 29.34 -9.27
CA LYS A 484 29.16 30.28 -10.35
C LYS A 484 28.54 31.57 -9.81
N MET A 485 27.59 31.46 -8.88
CA MET A 485 26.98 32.64 -8.24
C MET A 485 28.01 33.47 -7.48
N ASN A 486 28.94 32.84 -6.77
CA ASN A 486 30.00 33.55 -6.04
C ASN A 486 30.98 34.23 -7.01
N ALA A 487 31.34 33.58 -8.11
CA ALA A 487 32.17 34.16 -9.16
C ALA A 487 31.50 35.40 -9.77
N LEU A 488 30.22 35.30 -10.16
CA LEU A 488 29.45 36.42 -10.72
C LEU A 488 29.26 37.56 -9.71
N ARG A 489 29.06 37.27 -8.41
CA ARG A 489 29.01 38.31 -7.36
C ARG A 489 30.33 39.04 -7.21
N THR A 490 31.44 38.31 -7.18
CA THR A 490 32.78 38.91 -7.09
C THR A 490 33.09 39.76 -8.32
N LEU A 491 32.73 39.28 -9.52
CA LEU A 491 32.88 40.02 -10.76
C LEU A 491 32.02 41.28 -10.77
N GLY A 492 30.73 41.16 -10.41
CA GLY A 492 29.81 42.29 -10.33
C GLY A 492 30.24 43.33 -9.29
N ALA A 493 30.76 42.90 -8.14
CA ALA A 493 31.31 43.79 -7.11
C ALA A 493 32.56 44.53 -7.62
N ARG A 494 33.43 43.85 -8.38
CA ARG A 494 34.62 44.47 -8.97
C ARG A 494 34.24 45.48 -10.05
N VAL A 495 33.39 45.10 -11.00
CA VAL A 495 32.91 45.97 -12.09
C VAL A 495 32.24 47.22 -11.54
N ASN A 496 31.24 47.05 -10.66
CA ASN A 496 30.44 48.17 -10.17
C ASN A 496 31.13 48.97 -9.04
N GLY A 497 31.95 48.32 -8.21
CA GLY A 497 32.56 48.94 -7.03
C GLY A 497 33.91 49.58 -7.29
N THR A 498 34.66 49.13 -8.30
CA THR A 498 36.03 49.62 -8.56
C THR A 498 36.20 50.13 -9.99
N THR A 499 36.02 49.26 -10.99
CA THR A 499 36.41 49.55 -12.38
C THR A 499 35.58 50.65 -13.03
N LEU A 500 34.25 50.59 -12.89
CA LEU A 500 33.34 51.56 -13.49
C LEU A 500 33.41 52.96 -12.83
N PRO A 501 33.50 53.09 -11.49
CA PRO A 501 33.81 54.35 -10.83
C PRO A 501 35.14 54.98 -11.26
N GLU A 502 36.20 54.17 -11.40
CA GLU A 502 37.52 54.64 -11.84
C GLU A 502 37.50 55.17 -13.27
N LEU A 503 36.86 54.45 -14.20
CA LEU A 503 36.70 54.92 -15.58
C LEU A 503 35.88 56.21 -15.67
N ARG A 504 34.79 56.32 -14.91
CA ARG A 504 33.98 57.56 -14.83
C ARG A 504 34.72 58.71 -14.18
N ALA A 505 35.63 58.45 -13.23
CA ALA A 505 36.48 59.49 -12.66
C ALA A 505 37.48 60.00 -13.71
N ARG A 506 38.17 59.08 -14.41
CA ARG A 506 39.13 59.43 -15.46
C ARG A 506 38.51 60.14 -16.65
N GLN A 507 37.34 59.69 -17.08
CA GLN A 507 36.59 60.36 -18.14
C GLN A 507 36.26 61.81 -17.75
N ARG A 508 35.85 62.05 -16.50
CA ARG A 508 35.61 63.41 -15.99
C ARG A 508 36.89 64.23 -15.98
N ASP A 509 37.99 63.69 -15.48
CA ASP A 509 39.29 64.37 -15.45
C ASP A 509 39.72 64.82 -16.86
N ILE A 510 39.60 63.95 -17.88
CA ILE A 510 39.95 64.26 -19.28
C ILE A 510 38.99 65.30 -19.85
N ARG A 511 37.69 65.20 -19.56
CA ARG A 511 36.67 66.15 -20.04
C ARG A 511 36.90 67.53 -19.45
N ASP A 512 37.20 67.62 -18.15
CA ASP A 512 37.48 68.88 -17.46
C ASP A 512 38.80 69.51 -17.94
N ALA A 513 39.84 68.71 -18.23
CA ALA A 513 41.07 69.17 -18.85
C ALA A 513 40.83 69.72 -20.27
N SER A 514 40.02 69.04 -21.09
CA SER A 514 39.68 69.48 -22.45
C SER A 514 38.87 70.79 -22.49
N LEU A 515 38.08 71.07 -21.45
CA LEU A 515 37.27 72.28 -21.32
C LEU A 515 38.05 73.48 -20.77
N THR A 516 39.16 73.24 -20.07
CA THR A 516 39.98 74.29 -19.45
C THR A 516 41.12 74.78 -20.35
N GLY A 517 41.34 74.15 -21.52
CA GLY A 517 42.22 74.67 -22.58
C GLY A 517 43.70 74.79 -22.19
N VAL A 518 44.18 73.89 -21.32
CA VAL A 518 45.60 73.73 -20.98
C VAL A 518 46.21 72.58 -21.77
#